data_AF-A0A832MCJ1-F1
#
_entry.id   AF-A0A832MCJ1-F1
#
_cell.length_a   1.000
_cell.length_b   1.000
_cell.length_c   1.000
_cell.angle_alpha   90.00
_cell.angle_beta   90.00
_cell.angle_gamma   90.00
#
_symmetry.space_group_name_H-M   'P 1'
#
loop_
_entity.id
_entity.type
_entity.pdbx_description
1 polymer ?
#
loop_
_entity_poly.entity_id
_entity_poly.type
_entity_poly.pdbx_seq_one_letter_code
_entity_poly.pdbx_strand_id
1 'polypeptide(L)'
;MKMNLLRHIPVALLFCSAASLHAELAPPPNAADQSKALAMVQGVFKDEYAKRTPADRAALGARLLREALATKDDLTARFVLLSESAAMASAGGDVATAMSAIDNLAAQWHINTLDSKVRALTRAAGVIAAGTNVVANEAIATQALQLGEQAAQDDDFTTATQLANLAEAAANRSKRVAFVTDVTPRLAALRALAAEFNALAPHRAALAKNADDPEANLALGRYYCFTKAQWPKGLPHLAKGSDAALAKLAAKELTTPKEPLDIVALADAWWDLAEKSPAATKPTIARHAAVWYQQAADGLQGITLTRIQQRIKTASTGTVEAPTTTRTATPITTAGTNLLALIDPAKDAAVGQWSLRDGALIGDEGRYSIMQIPYAAPDEYELRVTFTRLDGDGPITLLLHARGENFGFALDVKGEARFERVAGKINKDNPTTVPVKIDNNRCYTITVQVKKDELVALLDDKFLTRYKTDFKDLSRYAVWKMKDDKQLGLGINAAKVRFEKIEIIEPAAKGRALR
;
A
#
# COMPACT_ATOMS: atom_id res chain seq x y z
N MET A 1 -27.38 -45.89 55.94
CA MET A 1 -26.26 -45.17 56.60
C MET A 1 -25.54 -44.38 55.53
N LYS A 2 -25.50 -43.04 55.67
CA LYS A 2 -25.03 -42.08 54.66
C LYS A 2 -23.53 -42.23 54.39
N MET A 3 -23.09 -42.13 53.13
CA MET A 3 -21.86 -41.39 52.79
C MET A 3 -21.76 -41.04 51.30
N ASN A 4 -21.52 -39.75 51.05
CA ASN A 4 -21.19 -39.12 49.77
C ASN A 4 -19.89 -39.67 49.18
N LEU A 5 -19.77 -39.73 47.85
CA LEU A 5 -18.56 -39.24 47.16
C LEU A 5 -18.81 -38.92 45.68
N LEU A 6 -18.25 -37.76 45.32
CA LEU A 6 -18.28 -36.93 44.12
C LEU A 6 -18.32 -37.62 42.74
N ARG A 7 -19.20 -37.13 41.87
CA ARG A 7 -19.15 -37.30 40.40
C ARG A 7 -17.99 -36.48 39.81
N HIS A 8 -17.08 -37.15 39.11
CA HIS A 8 -16.12 -36.52 38.20
C HIS A 8 -16.79 -36.32 36.82
N ILE A 9 -16.82 -35.08 36.34
CA ILE A 9 -17.22 -34.72 34.98
C ILE A 9 -15.94 -34.62 34.14
N PRO A 10 -15.79 -35.37 33.03
CA PRO A 10 -14.65 -35.17 32.14
C PRO A 10 -14.90 -33.93 31.28
N VAL A 11 -14.00 -32.95 31.37
CA VAL A 11 -13.93 -31.80 30.48
C VAL A 11 -13.43 -32.29 29.12
N ALA A 12 -14.34 -32.40 28.16
CA ALA A 12 -13.98 -32.57 26.75
C ALA A 12 -13.40 -31.25 26.22
N LEU A 13 -12.09 -31.24 25.97
CA LEU A 13 -11.42 -30.20 25.19
C LEU A 13 -11.97 -30.20 23.77
N LEU A 14 -12.91 -29.30 23.49
CA LEU A 14 -13.24 -28.88 22.13
C LEU A 14 -12.04 -28.11 21.57
N PHE A 15 -11.22 -28.79 20.77
CA PHE A 15 -10.36 -28.13 19.80
C PHE A 15 -11.25 -27.52 18.72
N CYS A 16 -11.70 -26.29 18.96
CA CYS A 16 -12.22 -25.43 17.90
C CYS A 16 -11.00 -24.93 17.11
N SER A 17 -10.59 -25.69 16.10
CA SER A 17 -9.68 -25.17 15.08
C SER A 17 -10.40 -24.01 14.41
N ALA A 18 -9.91 -22.79 14.65
CA ALA A 18 -10.26 -21.62 13.87
C ALA A 18 -9.69 -21.84 12.45
N ALA A 19 -10.40 -22.62 11.64
CA ALA A 19 -10.27 -22.58 10.20
C ALA A 19 -10.67 -21.16 9.79
N SER A 20 -9.67 -20.36 9.43
CA SER A 20 -9.87 -19.05 8.83
C SER A 20 -10.84 -19.21 7.67
N LEU A 21 -12.05 -18.65 7.82
CA LEU A 21 -13.07 -18.61 6.77
C LEU A 21 -12.63 -17.58 5.71
N HIS A 22 -11.56 -17.87 4.97
CA HIS A 22 -11.39 -17.28 3.66
C HIS A 22 -12.45 -17.94 2.79
N ALA A 23 -13.51 -17.20 2.44
CA ALA A 23 -14.40 -17.67 1.39
C ALA A 23 -13.54 -17.88 0.13
N GLU A 24 -13.34 -19.15 -0.25
CA GLU A 24 -12.70 -19.51 -1.51
C GLU A 24 -13.54 -18.88 -2.64
N LEU A 25 -12.90 -18.10 -3.52
CA LEU A 25 -13.64 -17.40 -4.57
C LEU A 25 -14.33 -18.42 -5.47
N ALA A 26 -15.46 -18.06 -6.08
CA ALA A 26 -16.12 -19.00 -6.97
C ALA A 26 -15.28 -19.21 -8.25
N PRO A 27 -15.28 -20.39 -8.87
CA PRO A 27 -14.83 -20.50 -10.26
C PRO A 27 -15.73 -19.64 -11.16
N PRO A 28 -15.21 -19.12 -12.28
CA PRO A 28 -16.03 -18.38 -13.24
C PRO A 28 -17.20 -19.25 -13.74
N PRO A 29 -18.36 -18.66 -14.11
CA PRO A 29 -19.45 -19.41 -14.72
C PRO A 29 -18.98 -20.22 -15.93
N ASN A 30 -19.62 -21.35 -16.24
CA ASN A 30 -19.19 -22.16 -17.39
C ASN A 30 -19.38 -21.40 -18.72
N ALA A 31 -18.65 -21.82 -19.75
CA ALA A 31 -18.63 -21.13 -21.04
C ALA A 31 -20.01 -21.05 -21.74
N ALA A 32 -20.87 -22.06 -21.55
CA ALA A 32 -22.21 -22.06 -22.15
C ALA A 32 -23.11 -20.99 -21.52
N ASP A 33 -23.09 -20.88 -20.19
CA ASP A 33 -23.85 -19.86 -19.46
C ASP A 33 -23.31 -18.45 -19.74
N GLN A 34 -21.99 -18.29 -19.82
CA GLN A 34 -21.37 -17.04 -20.26
C GLN A 34 -21.83 -16.65 -21.68
N SER A 35 -21.87 -17.60 -22.63
CA SER A 35 -22.31 -17.32 -23.99
C SER A 35 -23.78 -16.88 -24.07
N LYS A 36 -24.65 -17.54 -23.30
CA LYS A 36 -26.07 -17.15 -23.21
C LYS A 36 -26.25 -15.76 -22.60
N ALA A 37 -25.56 -15.48 -21.49
CA ALA A 37 -25.57 -14.16 -20.87
C ALA A 37 -24.97 -13.08 -21.78
N LEU A 38 -23.93 -13.39 -22.56
CA LEU A 38 -23.35 -12.48 -23.55
C LEU A 38 -24.33 -12.13 -24.65
N ALA A 39 -25.07 -13.10 -25.19
CA ALA A 39 -26.10 -12.83 -26.19
C ALA A 39 -27.19 -11.91 -25.64
N MET A 40 -27.59 -12.11 -24.38
CA MET A 40 -28.54 -11.22 -23.69
C MET A 40 -27.98 -9.80 -23.54
N VAL A 41 -26.75 -9.65 -23.02
CA VAL A 41 -26.07 -8.35 -22.85
C VAL A 41 -25.94 -7.63 -24.20
N GLN A 42 -25.48 -8.31 -25.24
CA GLN A 42 -25.37 -7.74 -26.59
C GLN A 42 -26.72 -7.35 -27.19
N GLY A 43 -27.79 -8.07 -26.87
CA GLY A 43 -29.15 -7.71 -27.24
C GLY A 43 -29.62 -6.42 -26.56
N VAL A 44 -29.36 -6.26 -25.26
CA VAL A 44 -29.76 -5.07 -24.47
C VAL A 44 -28.99 -3.82 -24.90
N PHE A 45 -27.69 -3.93 -25.19
CA PHE A 45 -26.82 -2.81 -25.55
C PHE A 45 -26.49 -2.75 -27.06
N LYS A 46 -27.36 -3.29 -27.90
CA LYS A 46 -27.10 -3.50 -29.34
C LYS A 46 -26.65 -2.23 -30.05
N ASP A 47 -27.29 -1.10 -29.75
CA ASP A 47 -27.01 0.18 -30.40
C ASP A 47 -25.64 0.74 -30.00
N GLU A 48 -25.22 0.53 -28.76
CA GLU A 48 -23.89 0.91 -28.29
C GLU A 48 -22.81 -0.01 -28.87
N TYR A 49 -23.07 -1.31 -28.97
CA TYR A 49 -22.14 -2.27 -29.58
C TYR A 49 -21.88 -2.01 -31.07
N ALA A 50 -22.87 -1.45 -31.78
CA ALA A 50 -22.76 -1.07 -33.18
C ALA A 50 -21.75 0.07 -33.42
N LYS A 51 -21.51 0.91 -32.41
CA LYS A 51 -20.55 2.00 -32.47
C LYS A 51 -19.12 1.49 -32.27
N ARG A 52 -18.17 2.04 -33.03
CA ARG A 52 -16.81 1.47 -33.16
C ARG A 52 -15.68 2.43 -32.85
N THR A 53 -15.94 3.71 -32.57
CA THR A 53 -14.86 4.62 -32.23
C THR A 53 -14.30 4.30 -30.83
N PRO A 54 -13.04 4.64 -30.53
CA PRO A 54 -12.49 4.48 -29.19
C PRO A 54 -13.35 5.15 -28.11
N ALA A 55 -13.87 6.36 -28.37
CA ALA A 55 -14.73 7.07 -27.44
C ALA A 55 -16.05 6.30 -27.18
N ASP A 56 -16.66 5.73 -28.22
CA ASP A 56 -17.87 4.92 -28.06
C ASP A 56 -17.59 3.64 -27.27
N ARG A 57 -16.44 3.00 -27.49
CA ARG A 57 -16.01 1.80 -26.75
C ARG A 57 -15.78 2.10 -25.27
N ALA A 58 -15.13 3.22 -24.96
CA ALA A 58 -14.96 3.69 -23.59
C ALA A 58 -16.31 3.95 -22.91
N ALA A 59 -17.22 4.67 -23.59
CA ALA A 59 -18.55 4.96 -23.08
C ALA A 59 -19.39 3.70 -22.82
N LEU A 60 -19.34 2.73 -23.74
CA LEU A 60 -19.98 1.42 -23.54
C LEU A 60 -19.37 0.68 -22.34
N GLY A 61 -18.04 0.62 -22.24
CA GLY A 61 -17.37 0.02 -21.09
C GLY A 61 -17.83 0.60 -19.76
N ALA A 62 -17.85 1.92 -19.63
CA ALA A 62 -18.31 2.60 -18.40
C ALA A 62 -19.79 2.35 -18.08
N ARG A 63 -20.64 2.16 -19.11
CA ARG A 63 -22.04 1.80 -18.91
C ARG A 63 -22.19 0.35 -18.45
N LEU A 64 -21.46 -0.60 -19.07
CA LEU A 64 -21.47 -2.01 -18.69
C LEU A 64 -20.98 -2.20 -17.25
N LEU A 65 -19.96 -1.46 -16.82
CA LEU A 65 -19.50 -1.50 -15.42
C LEU A 65 -20.62 -1.07 -14.45
N ARG A 66 -21.33 0.02 -14.75
CA ARG A 66 -22.43 0.49 -13.88
C ARG A 66 -23.54 -0.55 -13.79
N GLU A 67 -23.90 -1.17 -14.91
CA GLU A 67 -24.90 -2.24 -14.94
C GLU A 67 -24.45 -3.46 -14.13
N ALA A 68 -23.18 -3.86 -14.29
CA ALA A 68 -22.62 -4.97 -13.53
C ALA A 68 -22.62 -4.73 -12.02
N LEU A 69 -22.39 -3.49 -11.57
CA LEU A 69 -22.43 -3.14 -10.15
C LEU A 69 -23.86 -3.08 -9.59
N ALA A 70 -24.85 -2.82 -10.44
CA ALA A 70 -26.27 -2.83 -10.08
C ALA A 70 -26.87 -4.25 -10.09
N THR A 71 -26.37 -5.14 -10.95
CA THR A 71 -26.82 -6.53 -11.09
C THR A 71 -26.43 -7.33 -9.86
N LYS A 72 -27.41 -7.89 -9.15
CA LYS A 72 -27.20 -8.68 -7.91
C LYS A 72 -27.86 -10.05 -7.95
N ASP A 73 -28.89 -10.18 -8.79
CA ASP A 73 -29.78 -11.33 -8.93
C ASP A 73 -29.31 -12.32 -10.01
N ASP A 74 -28.53 -11.87 -10.99
CA ASP A 74 -27.90 -12.73 -12.00
C ASP A 74 -26.37 -12.60 -11.96
N LEU A 75 -25.71 -13.51 -11.26
CA LEU A 75 -24.25 -13.54 -11.13
C LEU A 75 -23.54 -13.88 -12.44
N THR A 76 -24.18 -14.61 -13.35
CA THR A 76 -23.57 -14.92 -14.66
C THR A 76 -23.62 -13.71 -15.56
N ALA A 77 -24.76 -13.00 -15.62
CA ALA A 77 -24.86 -11.73 -16.33
C ALA A 77 -23.88 -10.71 -15.75
N ARG A 78 -23.75 -10.64 -14.42
CA ARG A 78 -22.77 -9.76 -13.76
C ARG A 78 -21.34 -10.07 -14.19
N PHE A 79 -20.95 -11.34 -14.21
CA PHE A 79 -19.62 -11.77 -14.68
C PHE A 79 -19.38 -11.27 -16.11
N VAL A 80 -20.32 -11.55 -17.03
CA VAL A 80 -20.20 -11.16 -18.44
C VAL A 80 -20.17 -9.65 -18.62
N LEU A 81 -21.01 -8.89 -17.89
CA LEU A 81 -21.00 -7.43 -17.93
C LEU A 81 -19.65 -6.85 -17.50
N LEU A 82 -19.00 -7.42 -16.48
CA LEU A 82 -17.65 -7.00 -16.08
C LEU A 82 -16.59 -7.38 -17.14
N SER A 83 -16.65 -8.59 -17.69
CA SER A 83 -15.73 -9.02 -18.75
C SER A 83 -15.84 -8.14 -19.99
N GLU A 84 -17.06 -7.86 -20.44
CA GLU A 84 -17.32 -6.98 -21.58
C GLU A 84 -16.98 -5.52 -21.26
N SER A 85 -17.23 -5.05 -20.04
CA SER A 85 -16.77 -3.74 -19.57
C SER A 85 -15.26 -3.59 -19.72
N ALA A 86 -14.49 -4.56 -19.22
CA ALA A 86 -13.03 -4.55 -19.33
C ALA A 86 -12.58 -4.54 -20.80
N ALA A 87 -13.21 -5.34 -21.65
CA ALA A 87 -12.91 -5.43 -23.07
C ALA A 87 -13.22 -4.13 -23.84
N MET A 88 -14.39 -3.52 -23.61
CA MET A 88 -14.82 -2.29 -24.28
C MET A 88 -14.04 -1.08 -23.77
N ALA A 89 -13.83 -0.96 -22.45
CA ALA A 89 -13.06 0.14 -21.86
C ALA A 89 -11.60 0.13 -22.35
N SER A 90 -10.95 -1.04 -22.36
CA SER A 90 -9.58 -1.16 -22.89
C SER A 90 -9.52 -0.90 -24.41
N ALA A 91 -10.54 -1.28 -25.18
CA ALA A 91 -10.66 -0.92 -26.60
C ALA A 91 -10.86 0.59 -26.84
N GLY A 92 -11.35 1.31 -25.83
CA GLY A 92 -11.52 2.76 -25.88
C GLY A 92 -10.36 3.56 -25.29
N GLY A 93 -9.36 2.90 -24.71
CA GLY A 93 -8.28 3.57 -23.97
C GLY A 93 -8.66 4.01 -22.55
N ASP A 94 -9.84 3.63 -22.04
CA ASP A 94 -10.27 3.91 -20.67
C ASP A 94 -9.70 2.86 -19.71
N VAL A 95 -8.48 3.14 -19.24
CA VAL A 95 -7.75 2.26 -18.33
C VAL A 95 -8.44 2.13 -16.97
N ALA A 96 -8.99 3.22 -16.44
CA ALA A 96 -9.58 3.25 -15.11
C ALA A 96 -10.80 2.31 -15.03
N THR A 97 -11.70 2.41 -16.02
CA THR A 97 -12.87 1.52 -16.11
C THR A 97 -12.45 0.07 -16.36
N ALA A 98 -11.44 -0.16 -17.21
CA ALA A 98 -10.97 -1.52 -17.49
C ALA A 98 -10.39 -2.19 -16.23
N MET A 99 -9.54 -1.49 -15.47
CA MET A 99 -8.98 -1.99 -14.21
C MET A 99 -10.07 -2.24 -13.17
N SER A 100 -11.01 -1.29 -13.00
CA SER A 100 -12.10 -1.44 -12.04
C SER A 100 -12.99 -2.65 -12.35
N ALA A 101 -13.26 -2.93 -13.63
CA ALA A 101 -14.02 -4.11 -14.03
C ALA A 101 -13.26 -5.42 -13.72
N ILE A 102 -11.95 -5.46 -13.97
CA ILE A 102 -11.10 -6.62 -13.65
C ILE A 102 -10.99 -6.84 -12.14
N ASP A 103 -10.86 -5.77 -11.35
CA ASP A 103 -10.82 -5.88 -9.88
C ASP A 103 -12.15 -6.40 -9.32
N ASN A 104 -13.29 -5.99 -9.90
CA ASN A 104 -14.60 -6.52 -9.52
C ASN A 104 -14.80 -7.99 -9.94
N LEU A 105 -14.17 -8.44 -11.03
CA LEU A 105 -14.11 -9.86 -11.37
C LEU A 105 -13.29 -10.63 -10.34
N ALA A 106 -12.07 -10.16 -10.05
CA ALA A 106 -11.17 -10.80 -9.10
C ALA A 106 -11.70 -10.85 -7.67
N ALA A 107 -12.59 -9.92 -7.29
CA ALA A 107 -13.23 -9.89 -5.98
C ALA A 107 -14.29 -10.99 -5.77
N GLN A 108 -14.78 -11.63 -6.84
CA GLN A 108 -15.85 -12.63 -6.76
C GLN A 108 -15.48 -13.97 -7.38
N TRP A 109 -14.60 -13.96 -8.38
CA TRP A 109 -14.24 -15.15 -9.13
C TRP A 109 -12.73 -15.36 -9.21
N HIS A 110 -12.32 -16.62 -9.19
CA HIS A 110 -10.95 -17.02 -9.49
C HIS A 110 -10.63 -16.76 -10.98
N ILE A 111 -9.96 -15.64 -11.25
CA ILE A 111 -9.46 -15.28 -12.58
C ILE A 111 -7.95 -15.07 -12.55
N ASN A 112 -7.31 -15.17 -13.72
CA ASN A 112 -5.94 -14.69 -13.87
C ASN A 112 -5.96 -13.15 -13.98
N THR A 113 -5.92 -12.48 -12.82
CA THR A 113 -6.02 -11.03 -12.69
C THR A 113 -4.86 -10.32 -13.38
N LEU A 114 -3.61 -10.77 -13.18
CA LEU A 114 -2.42 -10.14 -13.76
C LEU A 114 -2.47 -10.16 -15.29
N ASP A 115 -2.71 -11.33 -15.87
CA ASP A 115 -2.84 -11.52 -17.32
C ASP A 115 -3.98 -10.68 -17.92
N SER A 116 -5.12 -10.61 -17.23
CA SER A 116 -6.25 -9.77 -17.64
C SER A 116 -5.89 -8.27 -17.64
N LYS A 117 -5.18 -7.79 -16.61
CA LYS A 117 -4.70 -6.41 -16.54
C LYS A 117 -3.64 -6.11 -17.61
N VAL A 118 -2.70 -7.02 -17.84
CA VAL A 118 -1.67 -6.90 -18.90
C VAL A 118 -2.32 -6.75 -20.28
N ARG A 119 -3.29 -7.62 -20.60
CA ARG A 119 -4.05 -7.53 -21.86
C ARG A 119 -4.79 -6.20 -21.99
N ALA A 120 -5.49 -5.76 -20.95
CA ALA A 120 -6.24 -4.52 -20.95
C ALA A 120 -5.34 -3.30 -21.16
N LEU A 121 -4.19 -3.22 -20.48
CA LEU A 121 -3.22 -2.13 -20.65
C LEU A 121 -2.60 -2.12 -22.04
N THR A 122 -2.21 -3.29 -22.54
CA THR A 122 -1.62 -3.44 -23.88
C THR A 122 -2.61 -2.99 -24.95
N ARG A 123 -3.88 -3.38 -24.82
CA ARG A 123 -4.95 -2.95 -25.73
C ARG A 123 -5.19 -1.45 -25.65
N ALA A 124 -5.32 -0.89 -24.44
CA ALA A 124 -5.51 0.56 -24.24
C ALA A 124 -4.35 1.37 -24.84
N ALA A 125 -3.11 0.93 -24.63
CA ALA A 125 -1.93 1.54 -25.21
C ALA A 125 -1.92 1.49 -26.74
N GLY A 126 -2.44 0.42 -27.35
CA GLY A 126 -2.55 0.32 -28.81
C GLY A 126 -3.51 1.32 -29.45
N VAL A 127 -4.47 1.84 -28.68
CA VAL A 127 -5.52 2.74 -29.17
C VAL A 127 -5.15 4.22 -28.96
N ILE A 128 -4.40 4.53 -27.91
CA ILE A 128 -4.02 5.90 -27.57
C ILE A 128 -2.85 6.36 -28.45
N ALA A 129 -3.12 7.33 -29.31
CA ALA A 129 -2.09 7.97 -30.13
C ALA A 129 -1.11 8.80 -29.27
N ALA A 130 0.11 8.99 -29.78
CA ALA A 130 1.13 9.77 -29.09
C ALA A 130 0.72 11.24 -28.95
N GLY A 131 0.85 11.80 -27.74
CA GLY A 131 0.60 13.22 -27.46
C GLY A 131 -0.87 13.66 -27.42
N THR A 132 -1.84 12.80 -27.71
CA THR A 132 -3.27 13.19 -27.77
C THR A 132 -4.00 13.03 -26.45
N ASN A 133 -3.68 11.99 -25.67
CA ASN A 133 -4.22 11.75 -24.34
C ASN A 133 -3.08 11.52 -23.35
N VAL A 134 -2.46 12.61 -22.90
CA VAL A 134 -1.31 12.60 -22.00
C VAL A 134 -1.62 11.87 -20.69
N VAL A 135 -2.78 12.17 -20.09
CA VAL A 135 -3.23 11.56 -18.83
C VAL A 135 -3.38 10.05 -18.96
N ALA A 136 -3.96 9.56 -20.07
CA ALA A 136 -4.09 8.11 -20.28
C ALA A 136 -2.73 7.43 -20.51
N ASN A 137 -1.79 8.07 -21.21
CA ASN A 137 -0.42 7.55 -21.36
C ASN A 137 0.31 7.48 -20.00
N GLU A 138 0.20 8.50 -19.16
CA GLU A 138 0.76 8.51 -17.80
C GLU A 138 0.12 7.43 -16.90
N ALA A 139 -1.20 7.24 -17.01
CA ALA A 139 -1.93 6.19 -16.30
C ALA A 139 -1.48 4.79 -16.73
N ILE A 140 -1.32 4.54 -18.05
CA ILE A 140 -0.78 3.27 -18.55
C ILE A 140 0.62 3.03 -18.02
N ALA A 141 1.49 4.04 -18.12
CA ALA A 141 2.86 3.90 -17.66
C ALA A 141 2.95 3.58 -16.17
N THR A 142 2.18 4.29 -15.35
CA THR A 142 2.13 4.08 -13.91
C THR A 142 1.60 2.70 -13.55
N GLN A 143 0.48 2.28 -14.17
CA GLN A 143 -0.14 0.98 -13.88
C GLN A 143 0.72 -0.18 -14.37
N ALA A 144 1.32 -0.06 -15.55
CA ALA A 144 2.20 -1.07 -16.10
C ALA A 144 3.44 -1.24 -15.22
N LEU A 145 4.05 -0.14 -14.75
CA LEU A 145 5.19 -0.20 -13.84
C LEU A 145 4.83 -0.87 -12.51
N GLN A 146 3.69 -0.53 -11.91
CA GLN A 146 3.24 -1.16 -10.67
C GLN A 146 3.02 -2.67 -10.82
N LEU A 147 2.36 -3.10 -11.90
CA LEU A 147 2.16 -4.52 -12.18
C LEU A 147 3.48 -5.23 -12.52
N GLY A 148 4.43 -4.53 -13.15
CA GLY A 148 5.75 -5.07 -13.45
C GLY A 148 6.57 -5.29 -12.19
N GLU A 149 6.52 -4.34 -11.25
CA GLU A 149 7.10 -4.48 -9.92
C GLU A 149 6.48 -5.66 -9.15
N GLN A 150 5.14 -5.84 -9.23
CA GLN A 150 4.46 -6.99 -8.63
C GLN A 150 4.89 -8.33 -9.26
N ALA A 151 4.90 -8.41 -10.60
CA ALA A 151 5.35 -9.61 -11.32
C ALA A 151 6.80 -9.98 -10.96
N ALA A 152 7.67 -8.98 -10.80
CA ALA A 152 9.04 -9.20 -10.33
C ALA A 152 9.11 -9.68 -8.88
N GLN A 153 8.21 -9.24 -7.99
CA GLN A 153 8.10 -9.82 -6.65
C GLN A 153 7.71 -11.30 -6.71
N ASP A 154 6.90 -11.69 -7.69
CA ASP A 154 6.46 -13.08 -7.90
C ASP A 154 7.45 -13.93 -8.73
N ASP A 155 8.64 -13.40 -9.06
CA ASP A 155 9.65 -13.99 -9.96
C ASP A 155 9.18 -14.18 -11.41
N ASP A 156 8.04 -13.59 -11.81
CA ASP A 156 7.59 -13.54 -13.20
C ASP A 156 8.28 -12.39 -13.96
N PHE A 157 9.57 -12.59 -14.22
CA PHE A 157 10.38 -11.60 -14.93
C PHE A 157 10.07 -11.50 -16.42
N THR A 158 9.35 -12.47 -16.99
CA THR A 158 8.82 -12.39 -18.35
C THR A 158 7.75 -11.30 -18.43
N THR A 159 6.75 -11.38 -17.56
CA THR A 159 5.68 -10.36 -17.49
C THR A 159 6.21 -9.03 -16.97
N ALA A 160 7.14 -9.03 -16.00
CA ALA A 160 7.77 -7.80 -15.53
C ALA A 160 8.49 -7.04 -16.66
N THR A 161 9.22 -7.76 -17.52
CA THR A 161 9.92 -7.16 -18.68
C THR A 161 8.93 -6.62 -19.71
N GLN A 162 7.87 -7.38 -20.02
CA GLN A 162 6.80 -6.91 -20.92
C GLN A 162 6.17 -5.61 -20.42
N LEU A 163 5.86 -5.55 -19.12
CA LEU A 163 5.24 -4.39 -18.49
C LEU A 163 6.19 -3.19 -18.37
N ALA A 164 7.48 -3.41 -18.12
CA ALA A 164 8.49 -2.36 -18.16
C ALA A 164 8.56 -1.69 -19.54
N ASN A 165 8.57 -2.49 -20.61
CA ASN A 165 8.59 -1.97 -21.98
C ASN A 165 7.30 -1.23 -22.34
N LEU A 166 6.14 -1.73 -21.88
CA LEU A 166 4.86 -1.04 -22.04
C LEU A 166 4.87 0.31 -21.31
N ALA A 167 5.39 0.34 -20.08
CA ALA A 167 5.47 1.55 -19.27
C ALA A 167 6.38 2.61 -19.90
N GLU A 168 7.55 2.21 -20.39
CA GLU A 168 8.49 3.09 -21.10
C GLU A 168 7.87 3.65 -22.39
N ALA A 169 7.22 2.80 -23.20
CA ALA A 169 6.56 3.23 -24.41
C ALA A 169 5.44 4.24 -24.14
N ALA A 170 4.61 4.00 -23.13
CA ALA A 170 3.53 4.90 -22.73
C ALA A 170 4.08 6.23 -22.16
N ALA A 171 5.11 6.17 -21.31
CA ALA A 171 5.77 7.37 -20.79
C ALA A 171 6.33 8.24 -21.93
N ASN A 172 6.99 7.64 -22.93
CA ASN A 172 7.49 8.36 -24.10
C ASN A 172 6.36 8.96 -24.98
N ARG A 173 5.22 8.27 -25.09
CA ARG A 173 4.03 8.76 -25.80
C ARG A 173 3.31 9.90 -25.08
N SER A 174 3.48 10.04 -23.76
CA SER A 174 2.96 11.19 -23.01
C SER A 174 3.56 12.52 -23.48
N LYS A 175 4.78 12.49 -24.06
CA LYS A 175 5.58 13.68 -24.42
C LYS A 175 5.88 14.61 -23.23
N ARG A 176 5.77 14.12 -22.00
CA ARG A 176 6.07 14.85 -20.77
C ARG A 176 7.46 14.48 -20.25
N VAL A 177 8.46 15.34 -20.52
CA VAL A 177 9.85 15.10 -20.13
C VAL A 177 9.99 14.82 -18.63
N ALA A 178 9.34 15.63 -17.78
CA ALA A 178 9.37 15.42 -16.33
C ALA A 178 8.86 14.02 -15.93
N PHE A 179 7.75 13.58 -16.52
CA PHE A 179 7.21 12.25 -16.25
C PHE A 179 8.14 11.13 -16.71
N VAL A 180 8.76 11.25 -17.89
CA VAL A 180 9.75 10.29 -18.39
C VAL A 180 10.95 10.23 -17.44
N THR A 181 11.46 11.38 -16.99
CA THR A 181 12.54 11.45 -16.00
C THR A 181 12.16 10.75 -14.70
N ASP A 182 10.93 10.91 -14.23
CA ASP A 182 10.46 10.31 -12.97
C ASP A 182 10.32 8.78 -13.04
N VAL A 183 9.89 8.21 -14.18
CA VAL A 183 9.71 6.75 -14.31
C VAL A 183 11.00 6.00 -14.65
N THR A 184 11.99 6.68 -15.25
CA THR A 184 13.23 6.06 -15.74
C THR A 184 14.01 5.27 -14.67
N PRO A 185 14.24 5.80 -13.45
CA PRO A 185 14.95 5.05 -12.41
C PRO A 185 14.24 3.76 -12.00
N ARG A 186 12.90 3.75 -11.99
CA ARG A 186 12.11 2.57 -11.61
C ARG A 186 12.18 1.49 -12.69
N LEU A 187 12.15 1.89 -13.97
CA LEU A 187 12.38 0.99 -15.10
C LEU A 187 13.78 0.38 -15.06
N ALA A 188 14.79 1.19 -14.75
CA ALA A 188 16.17 0.72 -14.61
C ALA A 188 16.29 -0.31 -13.47
N ALA A 189 15.69 -0.04 -12.31
CA ALA A 189 15.67 -0.97 -11.17
C ALA A 189 14.98 -2.31 -11.53
N LEU A 190 13.84 -2.25 -12.21
CA LEU A 190 13.11 -3.45 -12.63
C LEU A 190 13.92 -4.31 -13.61
N ARG A 191 14.62 -3.67 -14.55
CA ARG A 191 15.52 -4.35 -15.50
C ARG A 191 16.76 -4.94 -14.83
N ALA A 192 17.34 -4.23 -13.88
CA ALA A 192 18.46 -4.74 -13.08
C ALA A 192 18.05 -6.00 -12.31
N LEU A 193 16.88 -5.97 -11.67
CA LEU A 193 16.36 -7.11 -10.94
C LEU A 193 16.10 -8.33 -11.84
N ALA A 194 15.59 -8.10 -13.06
CA ALA A 194 15.41 -9.14 -14.07
C ALA A 194 16.76 -9.73 -14.55
N ALA A 195 17.76 -8.88 -14.76
CA ALA A 195 19.10 -9.32 -15.15
C ALA A 195 19.75 -10.19 -14.06
N GLU A 196 19.66 -9.77 -12.80
CA GLU A 196 20.14 -10.56 -11.65
C GLU A 196 19.41 -11.91 -11.56
N PHE A 197 18.08 -11.94 -11.72
CA PHE A 197 17.33 -13.19 -11.72
C PHE A 197 17.72 -14.12 -12.87
N ASN A 198 17.92 -13.58 -14.07
CA ASN A 198 18.33 -14.35 -15.24
C ASN A 198 19.72 -14.96 -15.04
N ALA A 199 20.64 -14.23 -14.40
CA ALA A 199 21.97 -14.75 -14.05
C ALA A 199 21.92 -15.95 -13.09
N LEU A 200 20.82 -16.15 -12.34
CA LEU A 200 20.62 -17.30 -11.45
C LEU A 200 20.11 -18.57 -12.16
N ALA A 201 19.86 -18.52 -13.48
CA ALA A 201 19.42 -19.69 -14.26
C ALA A 201 20.27 -20.96 -14.05
N PRO A 202 21.63 -20.93 -14.12
CA PRO A 202 22.44 -22.11 -13.83
C PRO A 202 22.28 -22.63 -12.40
N HIS A 203 22.16 -21.75 -11.40
CA HIS A 203 21.94 -22.15 -10.00
C HIS A 203 20.58 -22.81 -9.80
N ARG A 204 19.51 -22.27 -10.42
CA ARG A 204 18.19 -22.93 -10.41
C ARG A 204 18.23 -24.31 -11.07
N ALA A 205 18.95 -24.44 -12.18
CA ALA A 205 19.13 -25.73 -12.86
C ALA A 205 19.93 -26.74 -12.02
N ALA A 206 20.92 -26.27 -11.25
CA ALA A 206 21.66 -27.09 -10.30
C ALA A 206 20.75 -27.57 -9.15
N LEU A 207 19.95 -26.69 -8.55
CA LEU A 207 19.02 -27.05 -7.47
C LEU A 207 17.92 -28.02 -7.91
N ALA A 208 17.50 -27.96 -9.17
CA ALA A 208 16.58 -28.95 -9.73
C ALA A 208 17.18 -30.37 -9.78
N LYS A 209 18.51 -30.49 -9.87
CA LYS A 209 19.23 -31.78 -9.85
C LYS A 209 19.66 -32.19 -8.45
N ASN A 210 20.06 -31.22 -7.63
CA ASN A 210 20.51 -31.39 -6.25
C ASN A 210 20.03 -30.22 -5.40
N ALA A 211 18.95 -30.43 -4.64
CA ALA A 211 18.35 -29.39 -3.80
C ALA A 211 19.28 -28.89 -2.66
N ASP A 212 20.35 -29.63 -2.34
CA ASP A 212 21.32 -29.29 -1.31
C ASP A 212 22.65 -28.79 -1.89
N ASP A 213 22.69 -28.41 -3.18
CA ASP A 213 23.88 -27.79 -3.78
C ASP A 213 24.21 -26.47 -3.04
N PRO A 214 25.39 -26.37 -2.39
CA PRO A 214 25.66 -25.27 -1.46
C PRO A 214 25.94 -23.95 -2.17
N GLU A 215 26.53 -23.96 -3.37
CA GLU A 215 26.79 -22.74 -4.15
C GLU A 215 25.49 -22.17 -4.74
N ALA A 216 24.63 -23.04 -5.26
CA ALA A 216 23.35 -22.63 -5.80
C ALA A 216 22.39 -22.12 -4.71
N ASN A 217 22.38 -22.76 -3.53
CA ASN A 217 21.65 -22.27 -2.37
C ASN A 217 22.18 -20.92 -1.87
N LEU A 218 23.50 -20.73 -1.84
CA LEU A 218 24.08 -19.43 -1.47
C LEU A 218 23.63 -18.32 -2.45
N ALA A 219 23.70 -18.60 -3.76
CA ALA A 219 23.33 -17.62 -4.79
C ALA A 219 21.85 -17.22 -4.70
N LEU A 220 20.93 -18.18 -4.62
CA LEU A 220 19.49 -17.90 -4.50
C LEU A 220 19.15 -17.24 -3.16
N GLY A 221 19.76 -17.69 -2.07
CA GLY A 221 19.52 -17.13 -0.74
C GLY A 221 19.93 -15.66 -0.64
N ARG A 222 21.09 -15.30 -1.20
CA ARG A 222 21.54 -13.90 -1.27
C ARG A 222 20.61 -13.05 -2.12
N TYR A 223 20.18 -13.56 -3.27
CA TYR A 223 19.25 -12.82 -4.12
C TYR A 223 17.91 -12.56 -3.42
N TYR A 224 17.29 -13.59 -2.84
CA TYR A 224 16.01 -13.43 -2.16
C TYR A 224 16.10 -12.55 -0.92
N CYS A 225 17.09 -12.77 -0.03
CA CYS A 225 17.22 -11.97 1.19
C CYS A 225 17.77 -10.57 0.94
N PHE A 226 18.85 -10.44 0.16
CA PHE A 226 19.63 -9.20 0.11
C PHE A 226 19.24 -8.28 -1.04
N THR A 227 18.79 -8.85 -2.17
CA THR A 227 18.27 -8.06 -3.32
C THR A 227 16.76 -7.84 -3.18
N LYS A 228 15.97 -8.90 -3.02
CA LYS A 228 14.49 -8.80 -3.00
C LYS A 228 13.87 -8.53 -1.62
N ALA A 229 14.64 -8.61 -0.54
CA ALA A 229 14.14 -8.54 0.84
C ALA A 229 13.04 -9.58 1.17
N GLN A 230 13.02 -10.71 0.46
CA GLN A 230 12.10 -11.85 0.66
C GLN A 230 12.71 -12.87 1.61
N TRP A 231 12.92 -12.46 2.87
CA TRP A 231 13.58 -13.26 3.91
C TRP A 231 12.98 -14.66 4.11
N PRO A 232 11.64 -14.84 4.16
CA PRO A 232 11.06 -16.19 4.32
C PRO A 232 11.43 -17.15 3.19
N LYS A 233 11.61 -16.65 1.97
CA LYS A 233 12.01 -17.44 0.80
C LYS A 233 13.52 -17.68 0.77
N GLY A 234 14.32 -16.68 1.14
CA GLY A 234 15.78 -16.74 1.05
C GLY A 234 16.49 -17.42 2.22
N LEU A 235 15.97 -17.34 3.45
CA LEU A 235 16.62 -17.91 4.64
C LEU A 235 16.84 -19.43 4.53
N PRO A 236 15.89 -20.25 4.05
CA PRO A 236 16.12 -21.69 3.84
C PRO A 236 17.26 -21.97 2.87
N HIS A 237 17.42 -21.14 1.83
CA HIS A 237 18.53 -21.23 0.89
C HIS A 237 19.85 -20.81 1.55
N LEU A 238 19.88 -19.67 2.27
CA LEU A 238 21.08 -19.23 2.97
C LEU A 238 21.58 -20.25 3.99
N ALA A 239 20.68 -20.90 4.73
CA ALA A 239 21.01 -21.93 5.71
C ALA A 239 21.69 -23.18 5.11
N LYS A 240 21.52 -23.41 3.80
CA LYS A 240 22.17 -24.49 3.02
C LYS A 240 23.34 -23.99 2.18
N GLY A 241 23.69 -22.70 2.26
CA GLY A 241 24.71 -22.08 1.45
C GLY A 241 26.14 -22.52 1.80
N SER A 242 27.08 -22.35 0.87
CA SER A 242 28.50 -22.68 1.06
C SER A 242 29.23 -21.73 2.04
N ASP A 243 28.71 -20.53 2.29
CA ASP A 243 29.23 -19.61 3.30
C ASP A 243 28.81 -20.07 4.70
N ALA A 244 29.72 -20.74 5.41
CA ALA A 244 29.44 -21.35 6.70
C ALA A 244 28.99 -20.36 7.80
N ALA A 245 29.46 -19.11 7.76
CA ALA A 245 29.07 -18.10 8.74
C ALA A 245 27.64 -17.63 8.47
N LEU A 246 27.33 -17.34 7.21
CA LEU A 246 26.00 -16.93 6.79
C LEU A 246 24.97 -18.05 6.95
N ALA A 247 25.35 -19.29 6.65
CA ALA A 247 24.49 -20.46 6.82
C ALA A 247 24.08 -20.65 8.28
N LYS A 248 25.04 -20.54 9.22
CA LYS A 248 24.75 -20.60 10.66
C LYS A 248 23.85 -19.45 11.13
N LEU A 249 24.07 -18.23 10.62
CA LEU A 249 23.24 -17.08 10.96
C LEU A 249 21.79 -17.26 10.47
N ALA A 250 21.59 -17.68 9.23
CA ALA A 250 20.27 -17.96 8.68
C ALA A 250 19.58 -19.12 9.41
N ALA A 251 20.31 -20.20 9.73
CA ALA A 251 19.78 -21.31 10.52
C ALA A 251 19.36 -20.87 11.93
N LYS A 252 20.13 -19.98 12.58
CA LYS A 252 19.76 -19.41 13.88
C LYS A 252 18.45 -18.62 13.76
N GLU A 253 18.28 -17.78 12.75
CA GLU A 253 17.04 -17.04 12.53
C GLU A 253 15.84 -17.97 12.34
N LEU A 254 16.00 -19.06 11.57
CA LEU A 254 14.93 -20.03 11.32
C LEU A 254 14.44 -20.75 12.58
N THR A 255 15.21 -20.74 13.68
CA THR A 255 14.73 -21.25 14.99
C THR A 255 13.74 -20.30 15.67
N THR A 256 13.58 -19.08 15.14
CA THR A 256 12.71 -18.01 15.67
C THR A 256 12.97 -17.71 17.15
N PRO A 257 14.13 -17.11 17.49
CA PRO A 257 14.45 -16.77 18.88
C PRO A 257 13.37 -15.91 19.53
N LYS A 258 13.06 -16.17 20.81
CA LYS A 258 12.00 -15.48 21.55
C LYS A 258 12.51 -14.62 22.70
N GLU A 259 13.66 -14.98 23.28
CA GLU A 259 14.25 -14.23 24.38
C GLU A 259 14.83 -12.91 23.87
N PRO A 260 14.54 -11.75 24.50
CA PRO A 260 14.95 -10.44 24.00
C PRO A 260 16.46 -10.32 23.73
N LEU A 261 17.31 -10.86 24.61
CA LEU A 261 18.76 -10.82 24.42
C LEU A 261 19.24 -11.74 23.29
N ASP A 262 18.57 -12.86 23.05
CA ASP A 262 18.90 -13.75 21.92
C ASP A 262 18.49 -13.12 20.58
N ILE A 263 17.35 -12.41 20.56
CA ILE A 263 16.91 -11.62 19.41
C ILE A 263 17.90 -10.48 19.14
N VAL A 264 18.37 -9.77 20.17
CA VAL A 264 19.42 -8.75 20.02
C VAL A 264 20.69 -9.34 19.45
N ALA A 265 21.15 -10.50 19.95
CA ALA A 265 22.35 -11.16 19.44
C ALA A 265 22.18 -11.62 17.98
N LEU A 266 20.98 -12.03 17.57
CA LEU A 266 20.67 -12.32 16.16
C LEU A 266 20.73 -11.04 15.30
N ALA A 267 20.07 -9.97 15.75
CA ALA A 267 20.05 -8.69 15.06
C ALA A 267 21.45 -8.06 14.95
N ASP A 268 22.29 -8.21 15.99
CA ASP A 268 23.69 -7.77 16.00
C ASP A 268 24.49 -8.48 14.91
N ALA A 269 24.31 -9.80 14.76
CA ALA A 269 24.98 -10.56 13.72
C ALA A 269 24.54 -10.14 12.31
N TRP A 270 23.26 -9.84 12.09
CA TRP A 270 22.79 -9.28 10.81
C TRP A 270 23.31 -7.87 10.56
N TRP A 271 23.37 -7.03 11.60
CA TRP A 271 23.92 -5.68 11.50
C TRP A 271 25.41 -5.71 11.13
N ASP A 272 26.19 -6.55 11.78
CA ASP A 272 27.62 -6.69 11.52
C ASP A 272 27.90 -7.26 10.13
N LEU A 273 27.02 -8.13 9.62
CA LEU A 273 27.04 -8.56 8.22
C LEU A 273 26.75 -7.37 7.29
N ALA A 274 25.75 -6.56 7.59
CA ALA A 274 25.40 -5.38 6.79
C ALA A 274 26.57 -4.40 6.68
N GLU A 275 27.27 -4.13 7.79
CA GLU A 275 28.44 -3.24 7.80
C GLU A 275 29.58 -3.69 6.89
N LYS A 276 29.71 -5.00 6.66
CA LYS A 276 30.72 -5.61 5.78
C LYS A 276 30.21 -5.88 4.36
N SER A 277 28.94 -5.60 4.09
CA SER A 277 28.30 -5.89 2.81
C SER A 277 28.44 -4.74 1.81
N PRO A 278 28.36 -5.01 0.49
CA PRO A 278 28.35 -3.98 -0.53
C PRO A 278 27.28 -2.92 -0.29
N ALA A 279 27.53 -1.68 -0.74
CA ALA A 279 26.59 -0.56 -0.59
C ALA A 279 25.19 -0.85 -1.15
N ALA A 280 25.10 -1.68 -2.20
CA ALA A 280 23.83 -2.08 -2.81
C ALA A 280 22.95 -2.96 -1.90
N THR A 281 23.54 -3.83 -1.07
CA THR A 281 22.80 -4.79 -0.22
C THR A 281 22.79 -4.42 1.26
N LYS A 282 23.76 -3.59 1.70
CA LYS A 282 23.88 -3.11 3.08
C LYS A 282 22.55 -2.54 3.63
N PRO A 283 21.80 -1.66 2.93
CA PRO A 283 20.55 -1.12 3.45
C PRO A 283 19.48 -2.19 3.68
N THR A 284 19.39 -3.20 2.81
CA THR A 284 18.42 -4.29 2.95
C THR A 284 18.71 -5.14 4.17
N ILE A 285 19.98 -5.51 4.38
CA ILE A 285 20.41 -6.32 5.52
C ILE A 285 20.29 -5.54 6.84
N ALA A 286 20.66 -4.26 6.85
CA ALA A 286 20.53 -3.40 8.04
C ALA A 286 19.06 -3.21 8.43
N ARG A 287 18.14 -3.07 7.45
CA ARG A 287 16.70 -2.98 7.70
C ARG A 287 16.15 -4.27 8.30
N HIS A 288 16.62 -5.42 7.87
CA HIS A 288 16.26 -6.71 8.45
C HIS A 288 16.71 -6.84 9.90
N ALA A 289 17.97 -6.45 10.19
CA ALA A 289 18.44 -6.37 11.57
C ALA A 289 17.56 -5.46 12.43
N ALA A 290 17.10 -4.32 11.88
CA ALA A 290 16.22 -3.40 12.57
C ALA A 290 14.85 -3.99 12.93
N VAL A 291 14.26 -4.85 12.10
CA VAL A 291 13.01 -5.57 12.42
C VAL A 291 13.19 -6.45 13.67
N TRP A 292 14.31 -7.16 13.75
CA TRP A 292 14.62 -7.97 14.93
C TRP A 292 14.90 -7.13 16.17
N TYR A 293 15.61 -5.99 16.06
CA TYR A 293 15.75 -5.05 17.18
C TYR A 293 14.41 -4.51 17.67
N GLN A 294 13.48 -4.19 16.76
CA GLN A 294 12.14 -3.71 17.11
C GLN A 294 11.39 -4.78 17.92
N GLN A 295 11.46 -6.05 17.50
CA GLN A 295 10.84 -7.15 18.21
C GLN A 295 11.40 -7.36 19.64
N ALA A 296 12.69 -7.10 19.85
CA ALA A 296 13.32 -7.23 21.17
C ALA A 296 13.05 -6.03 22.10
N ALA A 297 12.67 -4.87 21.56
CA ALA A 297 12.71 -3.60 22.28
C ALA A 297 11.85 -3.58 23.55
N ASP A 298 10.64 -4.14 23.50
CA ASP A 298 9.67 -4.13 24.61
C ASP A 298 10.16 -4.91 25.85
N GLY A 299 11.09 -5.86 25.65
CA GLY A 299 11.67 -6.67 26.71
C GLY A 299 12.99 -6.13 27.27
N LEU A 300 13.43 -4.94 26.87
CA LEU A 300 14.76 -4.41 27.20
C LEU A 300 14.70 -3.07 27.92
N GLN A 301 15.71 -2.78 28.73
CA GLN A 301 15.90 -1.50 29.42
C GLN A 301 17.38 -1.10 29.40
N GLY A 302 17.66 0.16 29.76
CA GLY A 302 19.03 0.66 29.91
C GLY A 302 19.81 0.74 28.58
N ILE A 303 21.13 0.62 28.67
CA ILE A 303 22.05 0.91 27.55
C ILE A 303 21.80 0.03 26.31
N THR A 304 21.38 -1.21 26.50
CA THR A 304 21.05 -2.13 25.39
C THR A 304 19.89 -1.59 24.56
N LEU A 305 18.81 -1.13 25.22
CA LEU A 305 17.67 -0.53 24.54
C LEU A 305 18.07 0.75 23.77
N THR A 306 18.85 1.63 24.41
CA THR A 306 19.33 2.87 23.77
C THR A 306 20.16 2.59 22.51
N ARG A 307 21.07 1.60 22.55
CA ARG A 307 21.91 1.21 21.42
C ARG A 307 21.08 0.68 20.25
N ILE A 308 20.14 -0.22 20.50
CA ILE A 308 19.34 -0.80 19.42
C ILE A 308 18.38 0.23 18.80
N GLN A 309 17.86 1.18 19.59
CA GLN A 309 17.06 2.30 19.09
C GLN A 309 17.86 3.19 18.13
N GLN A 310 19.15 3.43 18.40
CA GLN A 310 20.03 4.13 17.47
C GLN A 310 20.21 3.36 16.16
N ARG A 311 20.43 2.04 16.22
CA ARG A 311 20.56 1.18 15.03
C ARG A 311 19.28 1.14 14.19
N ILE A 312 18.10 1.04 14.83
CA ILE A 312 16.79 1.14 14.18
C ILE A 312 16.67 2.49 13.44
N LYS A 313 17.02 3.58 14.11
CA LYS A 313 17.01 4.92 13.50
C LYS A 313 17.94 4.98 12.28
N THR A 314 19.18 4.52 12.39
CA THR A 314 20.15 4.51 11.30
C THR A 314 19.65 3.70 10.09
N ALA A 315 19.09 2.51 10.31
CA ALA A 315 18.51 1.69 9.24
C ALA A 315 17.29 2.35 8.58
N SER A 316 16.51 3.14 9.31
CA SER A 316 15.37 3.89 8.78
C SER A 316 15.77 5.11 7.95
N THR A 317 16.95 5.69 8.20
CA THR A 317 17.47 6.88 7.50
C THR A 317 18.38 6.57 6.30
N GLY A 318 18.83 5.32 6.14
CA GLY A 318 19.91 4.92 5.22
C GLY A 318 19.57 4.82 3.73
N THR A 319 18.62 5.61 3.20
CA THR A 319 18.30 5.64 1.75
C THR A 319 18.25 7.06 1.21
N VAL A 320 19.38 7.77 1.15
CA VAL A 320 19.69 8.74 0.07
C VAL A 320 21.22 8.91 -0.03
N GLU A 321 21.87 8.18 -0.93
CA GLU A 321 23.04 8.71 -1.65
C GLU A 321 22.92 8.27 -3.12
N ALA A 322 22.38 9.18 -3.93
CA ALA A 322 22.49 9.19 -5.38
C ALA A 322 22.85 10.63 -5.78
N PRO A 323 23.64 10.82 -6.86
CA PRO A 323 24.56 11.93 -7.00
C PRO A 323 23.87 13.28 -7.15
N THR A 324 24.48 14.27 -6.50
CA THR A 324 24.26 15.69 -6.65
C THR A 324 24.20 16.08 -8.13
N THR A 325 22.98 16.22 -8.65
CA THR A 325 22.70 17.13 -9.76
C THR A 325 21.84 18.25 -9.21
N THR A 326 22.45 19.43 -9.22
CA THR A 326 21.88 20.70 -8.79
C THR A 326 20.54 20.93 -9.50
N ARG A 327 19.44 20.67 -8.81
CA ARG A 327 18.16 21.32 -9.09
C ARG A 327 17.83 22.14 -7.87
N THR A 328 18.00 23.45 -8.01
CA THR A 328 17.57 24.49 -7.09
C THR A 328 16.08 24.35 -6.80
N ALA A 329 15.77 23.60 -5.75
CA ALA A 329 14.55 23.74 -4.98
C ALA A 329 15.02 23.79 -3.53
N THR A 330 15.00 24.97 -2.94
CA THR A 330 15.39 25.24 -1.57
C THR A 330 14.63 24.30 -0.62
N PRO A 331 15.28 23.36 0.08
CA PRO A 331 14.60 22.60 1.11
C PRO A 331 14.55 23.46 2.37
N ILE A 332 13.39 24.00 2.69
CA ILE A 332 13.14 24.56 4.02
C ILE A 332 12.84 23.37 4.93
N THR A 333 13.87 22.81 5.56
CA THR A 333 13.72 21.83 6.64
C THR A 333 13.52 22.58 7.95
N THR A 334 12.31 23.07 8.21
CA THR A 334 11.92 23.54 9.55
C THR A 334 11.41 22.34 10.33
N ALA A 335 12.02 22.02 11.49
CA ALA A 335 11.53 20.98 12.38
C ALA A 335 10.10 21.31 12.85
N GLY A 336 9.14 20.40 12.61
CA GLY A 336 7.73 20.59 12.96
C GLY A 336 7.44 20.40 14.46
N THR A 337 6.33 20.97 14.93
CA THR A 337 5.83 20.79 16.30
C THR A 337 5.26 19.38 16.44
N ASN A 338 5.74 18.60 17.42
CA ASN A 338 5.24 17.26 17.72
C ASN A 338 3.87 17.32 18.43
N LEU A 339 2.80 17.08 17.68
CA LEU A 339 1.43 17.10 18.18
C LEU A 339 1.07 15.84 18.96
N LEU A 340 1.73 14.70 18.69
CA LEU A 340 1.48 13.45 19.41
C LEU A 340 1.77 13.60 20.91
N ALA A 341 2.78 14.39 21.26
CA ALA A 341 3.15 14.68 22.65
C ALA A 341 2.09 15.48 23.43
N LEU A 342 1.13 16.11 22.75
CA LEU A 342 0.06 16.89 23.39
C LEU A 342 -1.17 16.03 23.73
N ILE A 343 -1.28 14.84 23.14
CA ILE A 343 -2.46 13.98 23.24
C ILE A 343 -2.46 13.22 24.58
N ASP A 344 -3.59 13.26 25.27
CA ASP A 344 -3.95 12.42 26.40
C ASP A 344 -5.18 11.60 25.98
N PRO A 345 -5.02 10.31 25.65
CA PRO A 345 -6.12 9.50 25.12
C PRO A 345 -7.34 9.44 26.04
N ALA A 346 -7.16 9.53 27.36
CA ALA A 346 -8.26 9.49 28.31
C ALA A 346 -9.14 10.76 28.26
N LYS A 347 -8.57 11.89 27.83
CA LYS A 347 -9.26 13.19 27.74
C LYS A 347 -9.73 13.50 26.32
N ASP A 348 -8.90 13.18 25.33
CA ASP A 348 -9.04 13.68 23.97
C ASP A 348 -9.75 12.69 23.03
N ALA A 349 -9.86 11.42 23.42
CA ALA A 349 -10.73 10.48 22.72
C ALA A 349 -12.17 11.00 22.73
N ALA A 350 -12.76 11.14 21.55
CA ALA A 350 -14.17 11.47 21.38
C ALA A 350 -15.01 10.19 21.19
N VAL A 351 -14.49 9.23 20.42
CA VAL A 351 -15.14 7.94 20.15
C VAL A 351 -14.07 6.85 20.05
N GLY A 352 -14.39 5.64 20.51
CA GLY A 352 -13.52 4.47 20.38
C GLY A 352 -12.46 4.34 21.47
N GLN A 353 -11.72 3.23 21.42
CA GLN A 353 -10.67 2.91 22.38
C GLN A 353 -9.32 3.37 21.85
N TRP A 354 -8.63 4.17 22.65
CA TRP A 354 -7.35 4.77 22.31
C TRP A 354 -6.39 4.63 23.48
N SER A 355 -5.12 4.34 23.19
CA SER A 355 -4.09 4.23 24.22
C SER A 355 -2.74 4.68 23.71
N LEU A 356 -1.90 5.18 24.61
CA LEU A 356 -0.48 5.40 24.34
C LEU A 356 0.30 4.14 24.73
N ARG A 357 1.13 3.65 23.81
CA ARG A 357 2.03 2.50 23.97
C ARG A 357 3.34 2.81 23.27
N ASP A 358 4.46 2.77 24.01
CA ASP A 358 5.82 2.95 23.49
C ASP A 358 5.99 4.24 22.66
N GLY A 359 5.41 5.33 23.15
CA GLY A 359 5.46 6.64 22.50
C GLY A 359 4.61 6.78 21.24
N ALA A 360 3.83 5.76 20.86
CA ALA A 360 2.87 5.81 19.76
C ALA A 360 1.43 5.80 20.29
N LEU A 361 0.54 6.46 19.55
CA LEU A 361 -0.90 6.40 19.81
C LEU A 361 -1.49 5.20 19.07
N ILE A 362 -2.18 4.32 19.77
CA ILE A 362 -2.90 3.18 19.20
C ILE A 362 -4.39 3.48 19.22
N GLY A 363 -5.02 3.43 18.06
CA GLY A 363 -6.46 3.37 17.91
C GLY A 363 -6.89 1.96 17.52
N ASP A 364 -7.88 1.40 18.22
CA ASP A 364 -8.33 0.01 18.02
C ASP A 364 -9.43 -0.12 16.95
N GLU A 365 -9.80 -1.37 16.62
CA GLU A 365 -10.69 -1.81 15.51
C GLU A 365 -12.16 -1.29 15.57
N GLY A 366 -12.45 -0.31 16.41
CA GLY A 366 -13.76 0.31 16.54
C GLY A 366 -14.27 0.94 15.23
N ARG A 367 -15.59 1.05 15.13
CA ARG A 367 -16.23 1.82 14.04
C ARG A 367 -16.24 3.29 14.40
N TYR A 368 -15.78 4.12 13.47
CA TYR A 368 -15.74 5.58 13.59
C TYR A 368 -15.07 6.08 14.88
N SER A 369 -13.93 5.50 15.27
CA SER A 369 -13.17 5.99 16.42
C SER A 369 -12.53 7.33 16.08
N ILE A 370 -12.59 8.28 17.01
CA ILE A 370 -12.15 9.68 16.84
C ILE A 370 -11.22 10.07 17.98
N MET A 371 -10.03 10.54 17.64
CA MET A 371 -9.11 11.21 18.55
C MET A 371 -9.01 12.69 18.20
N GLN A 372 -9.24 13.58 19.15
CA GLN A 372 -8.95 14.99 18.97
C GLN A 372 -7.49 15.29 19.29
N ILE A 373 -6.90 16.23 18.57
CA ILE A 373 -5.57 16.76 18.88
C ILE A 373 -5.78 18.11 19.56
N PRO A 374 -5.31 18.32 20.80
CA PRO A 374 -5.55 19.54 21.57
C PRO A 374 -4.67 20.70 21.07
N TYR A 375 -4.86 21.07 19.81
CA TYR A 375 -4.08 22.05 19.08
C TYR A 375 -4.98 22.84 18.13
N ALA A 376 -4.92 24.16 18.21
CA ALA A 376 -5.54 25.05 17.24
C ALA A 376 -4.53 25.38 16.14
N ALA A 377 -4.71 24.75 14.98
CA ALA A 377 -3.87 24.98 13.82
C ALA A 377 -4.07 26.39 13.24
N PRO A 378 -3.01 27.01 12.67
CA PRO A 378 -3.14 28.23 11.88
C PRO A 378 -3.87 27.95 10.56
N ASP A 379 -4.12 28.99 9.76
CA ASP A 379 -4.79 28.82 8.47
C ASP A 379 -3.92 28.18 7.38
N GLU A 380 -2.60 28.18 7.55
CA GLU A 380 -1.65 27.57 6.62
C GLU A 380 -0.64 26.73 7.41
N TYR A 381 -0.53 25.46 7.05
CA TYR A 381 0.34 24.49 7.72
C TYR A 381 0.58 23.27 6.84
N GLU A 382 1.59 22.49 7.21
CA GLU A 382 1.78 21.14 6.71
C GLU A 382 1.64 20.16 7.89
N LEU A 383 0.67 19.26 7.81
CA LEU A 383 0.48 18.19 8.79
C LEU A 383 1.09 16.90 8.24
N ARG A 384 2.06 16.33 8.95
CA ARG A 384 2.68 15.04 8.66
C ARG A 384 2.27 14.02 9.72
N VAL A 385 1.76 12.88 9.29
CA VAL A 385 1.38 11.78 10.19
C VAL A 385 2.06 10.50 9.72
N THR A 386 2.94 9.96 10.56
CA THR A 386 3.53 8.65 10.38
C THR A 386 2.67 7.62 11.12
N PHE A 387 2.24 6.59 10.39
CA PHE A 387 1.33 5.56 10.92
C PHE A 387 1.61 4.18 10.29
N THR A 388 1.19 3.13 10.99
CA THR A 388 1.11 1.74 10.49
C THR A 388 -0.31 1.22 10.72
N ARG A 389 -0.99 0.76 9.67
CA ARG A 389 -2.24 -0.02 9.85
C ARG A 389 -1.87 -1.43 10.28
N LEU A 390 -2.17 -1.80 11.52
CA LEU A 390 -1.83 -3.11 12.08
C LEU A 390 -2.81 -4.18 11.60
N ASP A 391 -4.09 -3.85 11.53
CA ASP A 391 -5.15 -4.76 11.11
C ASP A 391 -6.35 -4.01 10.50
N GLY A 392 -7.24 -4.75 9.83
CA GLY A 392 -8.43 -4.25 9.14
C GLY A 392 -8.13 -3.65 7.76
N ASP A 393 -9.17 -3.17 7.09
CA ASP A 393 -9.10 -2.69 5.71
C ASP A 393 -9.74 -1.31 5.52
N GLY A 394 -10.28 -0.74 6.59
CA GLY A 394 -11.00 0.51 6.54
C GLY A 394 -10.12 1.76 6.55
N PRO A 395 -10.74 2.94 6.37
CA PRO A 395 -10.02 4.17 6.11
C PRO A 395 -9.34 4.74 7.35
N ILE A 396 -8.28 5.49 7.07
CA ILE A 396 -7.60 6.35 8.03
C ILE A 396 -7.85 7.79 7.59
N THR A 397 -8.44 8.59 8.45
CA THR A 397 -8.90 9.94 8.13
C THR A 397 -8.16 10.98 8.96
N LEU A 398 -7.59 11.99 8.32
CA LEU A 398 -7.13 13.21 8.98
C LEU A 398 -8.30 14.19 9.06
N LEU A 399 -8.63 14.63 10.27
CA LEU A 399 -9.67 15.62 10.53
C LEU A 399 -8.99 16.98 10.64
N LEU A 400 -9.33 17.90 9.74
CA LEU A 400 -8.59 19.12 9.47
C LEU A 400 -9.48 20.36 9.66
N HIS A 401 -8.84 21.47 9.96
CA HIS A 401 -9.47 22.77 10.07
C HIS A 401 -8.57 23.85 9.50
N ALA A 402 -9.16 24.82 8.80
CA ALA A 402 -8.49 26.06 8.37
C ALA A 402 -9.56 27.10 8.01
N ARG A 403 -9.28 28.39 8.27
CA ARG A 403 -10.15 29.51 7.86
C ARG A 403 -11.59 29.43 8.38
N GLY A 404 -11.80 28.77 9.52
CA GLY A 404 -13.12 28.57 10.12
C GLY A 404 -13.90 27.37 9.56
N GLU A 405 -13.36 26.68 8.56
CA GLU A 405 -13.97 25.52 7.92
C GLU A 405 -13.33 24.22 8.41
N ASN A 406 -14.15 23.17 8.54
CA ASN A 406 -13.68 21.84 8.92
C ASN A 406 -13.90 20.84 7.78
N PHE A 407 -12.89 20.03 7.52
CA PHE A 407 -12.87 19.10 6.40
C PHE A 407 -12.02 17.88 6.74
N GLY A 408 -12.18 16.79 5.99
CA GLY A 408 -11.42 15.56 6.21
C GLY A 408 -10.59 15.20 4.99
N PHE A 409 -9.45 14.52 5.21
CA PHE A 409 -8.78 13.75 4.17
C PHE A 409 -8.83 12.27 4.55
N ALA A 410 -9.49 11.45 3.73
CA ALA A 410 -9.59 10.02 3.95
C ALA A 410 -8.58 9.28 3.07
N LEU A 411 -7.83 8.36 3.67
CA LEU A 411 -6.88 7.46 3.01
C LEU A 411 -7.40 6.02 3.05
N ASP A 412 -7.27 5.32 1.93
CA ASP A 412 -7.74 3.94 1.75
C ASP A 412 -9.21 3.74 2.15
N VAL A 413 -10.06 4.69 1.73
CA VAL A 413 -11.51 4.52 1.75
C VAL A 413 -11.91 3.66 0.56
N LYS A 414 -11.91 2.34 0.76
CA LYS A 414 -12.16 1.33 -0.27
C LYS A 414 -11.15 1.41 -1.43
N GLY A 415 -9.86 1.58 -1.12
CA GLY A 415 -8.81 1.67 -2.14
C GLY A 415 -8.71 3.04 -2.82
N GLU A 416 -9.28 4.08 -2.24
CA GLU A 416 -9.20 5.46 -2.73
C GLU A 416 -8.74 6.41 -1.62
N ALA A 417 -8.16 7.55 -1.99
CA ALA A 417 -7.88 8.68 -1.11
C ALA A 417 -8.53 9.96 -1.65
N ARG A 418 -9.01 10.83 -0.76
CA ARG A 418 -9.69 12.09 -1.15
C ARG A 418 -9.84 13.05 0.03
N PHE A 419 -10.00 14.34 -0.26
CA PHE A 419 -10.70 15.24 0.67
C PHE A 419 -12.18 14.85 0.69
N GLU A 420 -12.82 14.70 1.85
CA GLU A 420 -14.08 13.96 2.00
C GLU A 420 -15.25 14.52 1.17
N ARG A 421 -15.62 15.80 1.39
CA ARG A 421 -16.61 16.52 0.60
C ARG A 421 -16.00 17.77 0.00
N VAL A 422 -16.14 17.91 -1.30
CA VAL A 422 -15.61 19.04 -2.08
C VAL A 422 -16.69 19.52 -3.03
N ALA A 423 -17.12 20.78 -2.91
CA ALA A 423 -18.25 21.37 -3.62
C ALA A 423 -19.53 20.51 -3.53
N GLY A 424 -19.79 19.93 -2.35
CA GLY A 424 -20.91 19.02 -2.10
C GLY A 424 -20.76 17.61 -2.69
N LYS A 425 -19.68 17.34 -3.44
CA LYS A 425 -19.43 16.06 -4.11
C LYS A 425 -18.66 15.09 -3.21
N ILE A 426 -18.98 13.81 -3.36
CA ILE A 426 -18.39 12.69 -2.63
C ILE A 426 -17.98 11.57 -3.58
N ASN A 427 -17.27 10.57 -3.08
CA ASN A 427 -16.93 9.37 -3.83
C ASN A 427 -16.27 9.73 -5.18
N LYS A 428 -16.70 9.10 -6.27
CA LYS A 428 -16.15 9.32 -7.62
C LYS A 428 -16.46 10.70 -8.21
N ASP A 429 -17.50 11.37 -7.72
CA ASP A 429 -17.84 12.73 -8.16
C ASP A 429 -16.94 13.78 -7.51
N ASN A 430 -16.24 13.42 -6.44
CA ASN A 430 -15.31 14.28 -5.77
C ASN A 430 -14.03 14.43 -6.62
N PRO A 431 -13.67 15.66 -7.05
CA PRO A 431 -12.56 15.91 -7.97
C PRO A 431 -11.18 15.59 -7.37
N THR A 432 -11.12 15.33 -6.06
CA THR A 432 -9.87 15.02 -5.36
C THR A 432 -9.63 13.52 -5.19
N THR A 433 -10.59 12.69 -5.58
CA THR A 433 -10.51 11.23 -5.46
C THR A 433 -9.43 10.65 -6.35
N VAL A 434 -8.51 9.91 -5.74
CA VAL A 434 -7.44 9.16 -6.42
C VAL A 434 -7.35 7.73 -5.89
N PRO A 435 -6.98 6.75 -6.72
CA PRO A 435 -6.81 5.36 -6.27
C PRO A 435 -5.58 5.23 -5.37
N VAL A 436 -5.77 4.73 -4.15
CA VAL A 436 -4.72 4.45 -3.16
C VAL A 436 -5.19 3.32 -2.25
N LYS A 437 -4.44 2.22 -2.24
CA LYS A 437 -4.55 1.15 -1.25
C LYS A 437 -3.26 1.14 -0.41
N ILE A 438 -3.40 0.99 0.90
CA ILE A 438 -2.27 0.77 1.79
C ILE A 438 -2.25 -0.68 2.27
N ASP A 439 -1.07 -1.19 2.56
CA ASP A 439 -0.86 -2.53 3.09
C ASP A 439 -0.82 -2.50 4.61
N ASN A 440 -1.31 -3.58 5.23
CA ASN A 440 -1.16 -3.73 6.68
C ASN A 440 0.31 -3.99 7.03
N ASN A 441 0.72 -3.57 8.22
CA ASN A 441 2.06 -3.74 8.78
C ASN A 441 3.18 -3.06 7.97
N ARG A 442 2.82 -2.12 7.10
CA ARG A 442 3.76 -1.18 6.48
C ARG A 442 3.61 0.19 7.12
N CYS A 443 4.74 0.80 7.47
CA CYS A 443 4.80 2.18 7.96
C CYS A 443 4.72 3.16 6.79
N TYR A 444 3.82 4.13 6.90
CA TYR A 444 3.55 5.18 5.92
C TYR A 444 3.69 6.55 6.56
N THR A 445 3.98 7.57 5.76
CA THR A 445 3.82 8.98 6.15
C THR A 445 2.83 9.66 5.23
N ILE A 446 1.69 10.10 5.77
CA ILE A 446 0.76 10.96 5.05
C ILE A 446 1.04 12.43 5.37
N THR A 447 1.13 13.25 4.33
CA THR A 447 1.36 14.70 4.45
C THR A 447 0.21 15.45 3.82
N VAL A 448 -0.43 16.36 4.55
CA VAL A 448 -1.40 17.31 4.01
C VAL A 448 -0.87 18.72 4.17
N GLN A 449 -0.65 19.40 3.05
CA GLN A 449 -0.31 20.82 2.99
C GLN A 449 -1.59 21.63 2.82
N VAL A 450 -1.84 22.50 3.79
CA VAL A 450 -2.89 23.50 3.77
C VAL A 450 -2.24 24.84 3.49
N LYS A 451 -2.48 25.37 2.29
CA LYS A 451 -1.94 26.67 1.84
C LYS A 451 -3.08 27.68 1.72
N LYS A 452 -2.72 28.93 1.44
CA LYS A 452 -3.67 30.05 1.28
C LYS A 452 -4.90 29.72 0.42
N ASP A 453 -4.70 29.11 -0.75
CA ASP A 453 -5.73 28.86 -1.77
C ASP A 453 -5.66 27.43 -2.37
N GLU A 454 -4.89 26.54 -1.73
CA GLU A 454 -4.63 25.19 -2.23
C GLU A 454 -4.47 24.19 -1.08
N LEU A 455 -5.02 22.99 -1.28
CA LEU A 455 -4.73 21.80 -0.51
C LEU A 455 -3.89 20.84 -1.33
N VAL A 456 -2.89 20.20 -0.72
CA VAL A 456 -2.11 19.12 -1.35
C VAL A 456 -1.97 17.96 -0.38
N ALA A 457 -2.20 16.73 -0.86
CA ALA A 457 -1.97 15.52 -0.09
C ALA A 457 -0.89 14.64 -0.73
N LEU A 458 -0.03 14.06 0.10
CA LEU A 458 1.05 13.16 -0.29
C LEU A 458 1.07 11.92 0.61
N LEU A 459 1.55 10.80 0.10
CA LEU A 459 1.82 9.57 0.84
C LEU A 459 3.25 9.10 0.55
N ASP A 460 4.08 8.99 1.58
CA ASP A 460 5.53 8.75 1.49
C ASP A 460 6.20 9.73 0.53
N ASP A 461 5.89 11.01 0.69
CA ASP A 461 6.32 12.13 -0.16
C ASP A 461 5.89 12.03 -1.65
N LYS A 462 5.07 11.04 -2.01
CA LYS A 462 4.49 10.92 -3.34
C LYS A 462 3.17 11.67 -3.39
N PHE A 463 3.05 12.55 -4.37
CA PHE A 463 1.82 13.30 -4.63
C PHE A 463 0.61 12.37 -4.80
N LEU A 464 -0.46 12.63 -4.07
CA LEU A 464 -1.76 11.97 -4.25
C LEU A 464 -2.71 12.88 -5.01
N THR A 465 -3.05 14.04 -4.45
CA THR A 465 -4.07 14.92 -5.00
C THR A 465 -3.82 16.38 -4.58
N ARG A 466 -4.37 17.32 -5.35
CA ARG A 466 -4.42 18.73 -4.99
C ARG A 466 -5.77 19.33 -5.30
N TYR A 467 -6.12 20.39 -4.59
CA TYR A 467 -7.36 21.08 -4.82
C TYR A 467 -7.23 22.57 -4.55
N LYS A 468 -7.60 23.41 -5.53
CA LYS A 468 -7.71 24.86 -5.34
C LYS A 468 -9.04 25.19 -4.69
N THR A 469 -9.02 25.99 -3.64
CA THR A 469 -10.19 26.21 -2.80
C THR A 469 -10.07 27.52 -2.02
N ASP A 470 -11.20 28.13 -1.71
CA ASP A 470 -11.33 29.19 -0.70
C ASP A 470 -11.85 28.64 0.64
N PHE A 471 -11.86 27.31 0.78
CA PHE A 471 -12.28 26.47 1.90
C PHE A 471 -13.80 26.36 2.11
N LYS A 472 -14.62 27.26 1.56
CA LYS A 472 -16.08 27.28 1.78
C LYS A 472 -16.83 26.14 1.12
N ASP A 473 -16.20 25.51 0.14
CA ASP A 473 -16.75 24.37 -0.59
C ASP A 473 -16.36 23.02 0.05
N LEU A 474 -15.58 23.04 1.13
CA LEU A 474 -15.13 21.86 1.84
C LEU A 474 -16.07 21.54 2.99
N SER A 475 -16.28 20.24 3.24
CA SER A 475 -16.87 19.80 4.49
C SER A 475 -16.40 18.39 4.84
N ARG A 476 -16.62 18.02 6.09
CA ARG A 476 -16.33 16.68 6.62
C ARG A 476 -17.58 15.82 6.65
N TYR A 477 -17.41 14.50 6.68
CA TYR A 477 -18.53 13.60 6.93
C TYR A 477 -19.07 13.72 8.36
N ALA A 478 -20.40 13.75 8.49
CA ALA A 478 -21.08 13.92 9.79
C ALA A 478 -20.77 12.80 10.80
N VAL A 479 -20.32 11.63 10.33
CA VAL A 479 -19.87 10.53 11.20
C VAL A 479 -18.64 10.89 12.03
N TRP A 480 -17.88 11.92 11.64
CA TRP A 480 -16.67 12.39 12.31
C TRP A 480 -16.89 13.60 13.22
N LYS A 481 -18.07 13.72 13.84
CA LYS A 481 -18.38 14.83 14.74
C LYS A 481 -17.40 14.87 15.92
N MET A 482 -16.65 15.96 16.06
CA MET A 482 -15.69 16.16 17.15
C MET A 482 -16.33 16.95 18.31
N LYS A 483 -15.70 16.94 19.49
CA LYS A 483 -16.15 17.77 20.63
C LYS A 483 -15.97 19.26 20.33
N ASP A 484 -14.94 19.57 19.56
CA ASP A 484 -14.58 20.89 19.05
C ASP A 484 -14.14 20.70 17.59
N ASP A 485 -14.96 21.22 16.67
CA ASP A 485 -14.75 21.11 15.23
C ASP A 485 -13.70 22.09 14.70
N LYS A 486 -13.10 22.92 15.57
CA LYS A 486 -11.99 23.82 15.22
C LYS A 486 -10.62 23.19 15.44
N GLN A 487 -10.57 21.97 15.97
CA GLN A 487 -9.33 21.24 16.24
C GLN A 487 -8.98 20.28 15.12
N LEU A 488 -7.71 19.90 15.06
CA LEU A 488 -7.27 18.76 14.26
C LEU A 488 -7.66 17.45 14.95
N GLY A 489 -7.72 16.36 14.20
CA GLY A 489 -8.03 15.05 14.74
C GLY A 489 -7.67 13.89 13.83
N LEU A 490 -7.85 12.68 14.35
CA LEU A 490 -7.67 11.43 13.65
C LEU A 490 -8.98 10.64 13.69
N GLY A 491 -9.37 10.08 12.55
CA GLY A 491 -10.50 9.17 12.41
C GLY A 491 -10.02 7.80 11.92
N ILE A 492 -10.51 6.73 12.53
CA ILE A 492 -10.31 5.37 12.06
C ILE A 492 -11.65 4.64 12.02
N ASN A 493 -11.84 3.77 11.03
CA ASN A 493 -13.05 2.97 10.94
C ASN A 493 -12.69 1.57 10.45
N ALA A 494 -13.06 0.52 11.22
CA ALA A 494 -12.79 -0.87 10.88
C ALA A 494 -11.30 -1.14 10.57
N ALA A 495 -10.41 -0.49 11.34
CA ALA A 495 -8.97 -0.65 11.23
C ALA A 495 -8.32 -0.42 12.60
N LYS A 496 -7.26 -1.16 12.88
CA LYS A 496 -6.36 -0.94 14.01
C LYS A 496 -5.13 -0.20 13.54
N VAL A 497 -4.81 0.94 14.14
CA VAL A 497 -3.77 1.83 13.63
C VAL A 497 -2.84 2.26 14.76
N ARG A 498 -1.54 2.15 14.50
CA ARG A 498 -0.48 2.73 15.30
C ARG A 498 -0.04 4.03 14.65
N PHE A 499 -0.10 5.14 15.37
CA PHE A 499 0.41 6.45 14.95
C PHE A 499 1.74 6.70 15.65
N GLU A 500 2.84 6.56 14.93
CA GLU A 500 4.20 6.73 15.47
C GLU A 500 4.61 8.20 15.57
N LYS A 501 4.07 9.07 14.70
CA LYS A 501 4.44 10.49 14.69
C LYS A 501 3.31 11.37 14.15
N ILE A 502 3.12 12.53 14.77
CA ILE A 502 2.17 13.55 14.30
C ILE A 502 2.88 14.90 14.44
N GLU A 503 3.16 15.56 13.32
CA GLU A 503 3.90 16.82 13.29
C GLU A 503 3.19 17.87 12.46
N ILE A 504 3.24 19.12 12.91
CA ILE A 504 2.77 20.27 12.14
C ILE A 504 3.92 21.25 11.88
N ILE A 505 4.07 21.69 10.62
CA ILE A 505 5.07 22.67 10.18
C ILE A 505 4.33 23.91 9.69
N GLU A 506 4.80 25.09 10.10
CA GLU A 506 4.04 26.34 9.96
C GLU A 506 4.91 27.41 9.27
N PRO A 507 4.44 28.04 8.17
CA PRO A 507 5.26 28.92 7.36
C PRO A 507 5.47 30.33 7.93
N ALA A 508 4.68 30.80 8.92
CA ALA A 508 4.90 32.11 9.58
C ALA A 508 4.13 32.31 10.91
N ALA A 509 2.84 31.96 10.95
CA ALA A 509 2.00 32.08 12.14
C ALA A 509 1.99 30.77 12.92
N LYS A 510 2.33 30.81 14.21
CA LYS A 510 2.29 29.62 15.06
C LYS A 510 0.86 29.37 15.54
N GLY A 511 0.39 28.15 15.39
CA GLY A 511 -0.78 27.63 16.07
C GLY A 511 -0.54 27.58 17.58
N ARG A 512 -1.59 27.24 18.31
CA ARG A 512 -1.58 27.29 19.77
C ARG A 512 -1.99 25.94 20.35
N ALA A 513 -1.12 25.36 21.18
CA ALA A 513 -1.51 24.26 22.05
C ALA A 513 -2.68 24.72 22.93
N LEU A 514 -3.74 23.93 23.01
CA LEU A 514 -4.95 24.31 23.74
C LEU A 514 -4.86 24.00 25.24
N ARG A 515 -3.71 23.47 25.67
CA ARG A 515 -3.33 23.24 27.06
C ARG A 515 -1.82 23.12 27.17
#